data_AF-A0A4Z1P857-F1
#
_entry.id   AF-A0A4Z1P857-F1
#
_cell.length_a   1.000
_cell.length_b   1.000
_cell.length_c   1.000
_cell.angle_alpha   90.00
_cell.angle_beta   90.00
_cell.angle_gamma   90.00
#
_symmetry.space_group_name_H-M   'P 1'
#
loop_
_entity.id
_entity.type
_entity.pdbx_description
1 polymer ?
#
loop_
_entity_poly.entity_id
_entity_poly.type
_entity_poly.pdbx_seq_one_letter_code
_entity_poly.pdbx_strand_id
1 'polypeptide(L)'
;MDKNFRRQQLLIDLGITQLPTMTVMTEDSTDELEITLGVVSYSPEHEHQPDQKFSDKGIPIHNLTLEAHKCPGCLSRGKNTWVQPGKMCPVCSTCVE
;
A
#
# COMPACT_ATOMS: atom_id res chain seq x y z
N MET A 1 22.53 22.04 1.66
CA MET A 1 21.24 21.98 2.39
C MET A 1 21.17 20.66 3.12
N ASP A 2 20.94 20.69 4.43
CA ASP A 2 20.79 19.48 5.24
C ASP A 2 19.44 18.81 4.89
N LYS A 3 19.49 17.53 4.51
CA LYS A 3 18.29 16.76 4.13
C LYS A 3 17.33 16.61 5.31
N ASN A 4 17.86 16.60 6.54
CA ASN A 4 17.07 16.48 7.75
C ASN A 4 16.25 17.75 8.01
N PHE A 5 16.82 18.92 7.73
CA PHE A 5 16.14 20.20 7.88
C PHE A 5 14.91 20.30 6.96
N ARG A 6 15.06 19.92 5.68
CA ARG A 6 13.95 19.95 4.72
C ARG A 6 12.80 19.03 5.11
N ARG A 7 13.11 17.84 5.64
CA ARG A 7 12.11 16.89 6.13
C ARG A 7 11.34 17.45 7.32
N GLN A 8 12.03 18.06 8.28
CA GLN A 8 11.39 18.63 9.47
C GLN A 8 10.43 19.77 9.10
N GLN A 9 10.84 20.67 8.21
CA GLN A 9 9.98 21.77 7.78
C GLN A 9 8.68 21.28 7.12
N LEU A 10 8.78 20.27 6.24
CA LEU A 10 7.60 19.67 5.59
C LEU A 10 6.63 19.05 6.59
N LEU A 11 7.12 18.40 7.65
CA LEU A 11 6.25 17.82 8.69
C LEU A 11 5.50 18.92 9.45
N ILE A 12 6.19 20.01 9.78
CA ILE A 12 5.60 21.17 10.46
C ILE A 12 4.53 21.82 9.58
N ASP A 13 4.83 22.05 8.30
CA ASP A 13 3.91 22.70 7.35
C ASP A 13 2.62 21.88 7.14
N LEU A 14 2.69 20.56 7.32
CA LEU A 14 1.54 19.64 7.26
C LEU A 14 0.81 19.49 8.61
N GLY A 15 1.25 20.18 9.66
CA GLY A 15 0.67 20.06 11.00
C GLY A 15 1.00 18.74 11.71
N ILE A 16 1.98 17.99 11.22
CA ILE A 16 2.40 16.71 11.80
C ILE A 16 3.38 17.01 12.92
N THR A 17 2.86 17.09 14.16
CA THR A 17 3.65 17.35 15.37
C THR A 17 4.34 16.10 15.92
N GLN A 18 3.78 14.91 15.64
CA GLN A 18 4.32 13.62 16.07
C GLN A 18 4.16 12.59 14.95
N LEU A 19 5.24 11.87 14.65
CA LEU A 19 5.17 10.73 13.74
C LEU A 19 4.57 9.52 14.47
N PRO A 20 3.74 8.70 13.80
CA PRO A 20 3.25 7.47 14.37
C PRO A 20 4.42 6.57 14.80
N THR A 21 4.27 5.91 15.95
CA THR A 21 5.22 4.87 16.38
C THR A 21 5.23 3.77 15.32
N MET A 22 6.39 3.52 14.72
CA MET A 22 6.56 2.41 13.79
C MET A 22 6.72 1.12 14.59
N THR A 23 5.71 0.25 14.58
CA THR A 23 5.87 -1.13 14.98
C THR A 23 6.63 -1.87 13.88
N VAL A 24 7.86 -2.27 14.17
CA VAL A 24 8.59 -3.20 13.33
C VAL A 24 7.92 -4.56 13.52
N MET A 25 7.44 -5.18 12.45
CA MET A 25 7.00 -6.56 12.48
C MET A 25 8.26 -7.43 12.66
N THR A 26 8.66 -7.64 13.91
CA THR A 26 9.60 -8.72 14.23
C THR A 26 8.80 -9.99 14.18
N GLU A 27 9.11 -10.84 13.21
CA GLU A 27 8.71 -12.24 13.24
C GLU A 27 9.13 -12.82 14.60
N ASP A 28 8.16 -13.42 15.30
CA ASP A 28 8.28 -14.06 16.62
C ASP A 28 8.02 -13.16 17.85
N SER A 29 6.74 -12.95 18.18
CA SER A 29 6.29 -13.05 19.57
C SER A 29 4.76 -13.17 19.59
N THR A 30 4.27 -14.32 20.03
CA THR A 30 2.86 -14.55 20.36
C THR A 30 2.64 -14.04 21.77
N ASP A 31 2.27 -12.77 21.91
CA ASP A 31 1.66 -12.29 23.16
C ASP A 31 0.59 -11.25 22.82
N GLU A 32 -0.60 -11.57 23.28
CA GLU A 32 -1.84 -10.80 23.17
C GLU A 32 -1.64 -9.37 23.72
N LEU A 33 -1.35 -8.41 22.83
CA LEU A 33 -1.51 -7.00 23.15
C LEU A 33 -2.71 -6.48 22.37
N GLU A 34 -3.74 -6.07 23.11
CA GLU A 34 -4.93 -5.40 22.63
C GLU A 34 -4.59 -4.38 21.55
N ILE A 35 -4.94 -4.73 20.31
CA ILE A 35 -4.82 -3.83 19.18
C ILE A 35 -5.93 -2.80 19.36
N THR A 36 -5.61 -1.66 19.97
CA THR A 36 -6.47 -0.48 19.89
C THR A 36 -6.45 0.01 18.44
N LEU A 37 -7.27 -0.63 17.61
CA LEU A 37 -7.63 -0.16 16.27
C LEU A 37 -8.17 1.25 16.44
N GLY A 38 -7.36 2.25 16.09
CA GLY A 38 -7.87 3.58 15.76
C GLY A 38 -8.80 3.41 14.57
N VAL A 39 -10.08 3.19 14.84
CA VAL A 39 -11.13 3.16 13.82
C VAL A 39 -11.13 4.53 13.16
N VAL A 40 -10.60 4.59 11.94
CA VAL A 40 -10.88 5.71 11.06
C VAL A 40 -12.37 5.60 10.74
N SER A 41 -13.19 6.43 11.39
CA SER A 41 -14.61 6.55 11.08
C SER A 41 -14.74 7.03 9.64
N TYR A 42 -14.91 6.10 8.71
CA TYR A 42 -15.33 6.42 7.35
C TYR A 42 -16.78 6.87 7.42
N SER A 43 -17.02 8.18 7.27
CA SER A 43 -18.35 8.71 7.01
C SER A 43 -18.76 8.23 5.61
N PRO A 44 -19.88 7.50 5.46
CA PRO A 44 -20.24 6.81 4.21
C PRO A 44 -20.77 7.76 3.13
N GLU A 45 -20.64 9.07 3.31
CA GLU A 45 -21.26 10.10 2.46
C GLU A 45 -20.29 10.68 1.42
N HIS A 46 -19.05 10.18 1.38
CA HIS A 46 -18.17 10.44 0.25
C HIS A 46 -18.48 9.42 -0.85
N GLU A 47 -19.45 9.78 -1.69
CA GLU A 47 -19.60 9.22 -3.04
C GLU A 47 -18.21 9.09 -3.68
N HIS A 48 -17.98 8.01 -4.45
CA HIS A 48 -16.78 7.83 -5.27
C HIS A 48 -16.61 9.04 -6.20
N GLN A 49 -15.94 10.08 -5.70
CA GLN A 49 -15.53 11.20 -6.51
C GLN A 49 -14.43 10.64 -7.42
N PRO A 50 -14.59 10.70 -8.76
CA PRO A 50 -13.57 10.21 -9.67
C PRO A 50 -12.25 10.91 -9.32
N ASP A 51 -11.19 10.11 -9.27
CA ASP A 51 -9.83 10.47 -8.88
C ASP A 51 -9.52 11.93 -9.13
N GLN A 52 -9.11 12.62 -8.06
CA GLN A 52 -8.55 13.96 -8.12
C GLN A 52 -7.59 14.04 -9.31
N LYS A 53 -7.92 14.90 -10.29
CA LYS A 53 -7.01 15.26 -11.37
C LYS A 53 -5.66 15.63 -10.73
N PHE A 54 -4.67 14.75 -10.87
CA PHE A 54 -3.30 15.04 -10.53
C PHE A 54 -2.97 16.40 -11.13
N SER A 55 -2.60 17.35 -10.27
CA SER A 55 -2.36 18.73 -10.66
C SER A 55 -1.39 18.74 -11.85
N ASP A 56 -1.82 19.40 -12.93
CA ASP A 56 -1.22 19.52 -14.27
C ASP A 56 0.13 20.26 -14.24
N LYS A 57 1.06 19.80 -13.40
CA LYS A 57 2.41 20.32 -13.25
C LYS A 57 3.39 19.43 -14.01
N GLY A 58 3.15 19.23 -15.31
CA GLY A 58 4.17 18.79 -16.27
C GLY A 58 4.91 17.48 -15.99
N ILE A 59 4.43 16.63 -15.08
CA ILE A 59 5.01 15.30 -14.86
C ILE A 59 4.34 14.37 -15.88
N PRO A 60 5.08 13.82 -16.87
CA PRO A 60 4.49 12.88 -17.82
C PRO A 60 4.10 11.60 -17.08
N ILE A 61 2.78 11.39 -16.91
CA ILE A 61 2.26 10.11 -16.42
C ILE A 61 2.31 9.14 -17.60
N HIS A 62 3.21 8.16 -17.53
CA HIS A 62 3.25 7.05 -18.48
C HIS A 62 2.33 5.94 -17.97
N ASN A 63 1.25 5.67 -18.71
CA ASN A 63 0.41 4.51 -18.47
C ASN A 63 1.12 3.26 -19.04
N LEU A 64 1.58 2.39 -18.15
CA LEU A 64 2.12 1.07 -18.52
C LEU A 64 1.06 0.01 -18.19
N THR A 65 0.52 -0.64 -19.22
CA THR A 65 -0.30 -1.85 -19.04
C THR A 65 0.62 -3.03 -18.78
N LEU A 66 0.55 -3.61 -17.59
CA LEU A 66 1.25 -4.83 -17.26
C LEU A 66 0.35 -6.03 -17.56
N GLU A 67 0.90 -7.06 -18.20
CA GLU A 67 0.20 -8.32 -18.42
C GLU A 67 0.08 -9.06 -17.08
N ALA A 68 -1.12 -9.53 -16.74
CA ALA A 68 -1.35 -10.34 -15.55
C ALA A 68 -1.51 -11.81 -15.97
N HIS A 69 -0.86 -12.72 -15.23
CA HIS A 69 -0.95 -14.17 -15.45
C HIS A 69 -1.77 -14.84 -14.35
N LYS A 70 -2.47 -15.93 -14.68
CA LYS A 70 -3.12 -16.75 -13.66
C LYS A 70 -2.06 -17.54 -12.89
N CYS A 71 -2.12 -17.50 -11.57
CA CYS A 71 -1.24 -18.30 -10.74
C CYS A 71 -1.50 -19.80 -10.97
N PRO A 72 -0.50 -20.61 -11.36
CA PRO A 72 -0.68 -22.03 -11.64
C PRO A 72 -1.05 -22.84 -10.40
N GLY A 73 -0.52 -22.47 -9.23
CA GLY A 73 -0.83 -23.13 -7.95
C GLY A 73 -2.26 -22.88 -7.45
N CYS A 74 -2.84 -21.71 -7.75
CA CYS A 74 -4.25 -21.45 -7.45
C CYS A 74 -5.18 -22.05 -8.51
N LEU A 75 -4.77 -22.00 -9.77
CA LEU A 75 -5.54 -22.54 -10.89
C LEU A 75 -5.75 -24.05 -10.74
N SER A 76 -4.72 -24.80 -10.32
CA SER A 76 -4.84 -26.24 -10.05
C SER A 76 -5.79 -26.58 -8.89
N ARG A 77 -6.05 -25.60 -8.01
CA ARG A 77 -7.01 -25.70 -6.90
C ARG A 77 -8.41 -25.14 -7.27
N GLY A 78 -8.64 -24.82 -8.55
CA GLY A 78 -9.90 -24.26 -9.04
C GLY A 78 -10.13 -22.79 -8.67
N LYS A 79 -9.10 -22.06 -8.24
CA LYS A 79 -9.19 -20.63 -7.88
C LYS A 79 -8.56 -19.77 -8.98
N ASN A 80 -9.22 -18.66 -9.32
CA ASN A 80 -8.68 -17.67 -10.25
C ASN A 80 -7.97 -16.56 -9.46
N THR A 81 -6.66 -16.69 -9.31
CA THR A 81 -5.79 -15.63 -8.75
C THR A 81 -4.91 -15.09 -9.86
N TRP A 82 -4.95 -13.78 -10.09
CA TRP A 82 -4.10 -13.11 -11.07
C TRP A 82 -2.92 -12.44 -10.38
N VAL A 83 -1.74 -12.62 -10.96
CA VAL A 83 -0.47 -12.17 -10.40
C VAL A 83 0.36 -11.58 -11.54
N GLN A 84 1.13 -10.54 -11.23
CA GLN A 84 2.11 -10.02 -12.18
C GLN A 84 3.23 -11.07 -12.39
N PRO A 85 3.64 -11.33 -13.64
CA PRO A 85 4.81 -12.14 -13.95
C PRO A 85 6.06 -11.71 -13.17
N GLY A 86 6.88 -12.68 -12.77
CA GLY A 86 8.05 -12.52 -11.92
C GLY A 86 7.76 -12.24 -10.44
N LYS A 87 6.49 -12.30 -9.99
CA LYS A 87 6.10 -12.12 -8.59
C LYS A 87 5.56 -13.41 -7.98
N MET A 88 5.62 -13.50 -6.65
CA MET A 88 5.01 -14.59 -5.90
C MET A 88 3.51 -14.36 -5.73
N CYS A 89 2.74 -15.43 -5.89
CA CYS A 89 1.32 -15.42 -5.62
C CYS A 89 1.05 -15.12 -4.13
N PRO A 90 0.20 -14.14 -3.79
CA PRO A 90 -0.07 -13.79 -2.39
C PRO A 90 -0.88 -14.87 -1.64
N VAL A 91 -1.51 -15.80 -2.36
CA VAL A 91 -2.37 -16.84 -1.77
C VAL A 91 -1.61 -18.13 -1.47
N CYS A 92 -0.69 -18.51 -2.36
CA CYS A 92 -0.02 -19.81 -2.28
C CYS A 92 1.50 -19.75 -2.44
N SER A 93 2.07 -18.54 -2.52
CA SER A 93 3.51 -18.27 -2.66
C SER A 93 4.18 -18.86 -3.90
N THR A 94 3.41 -19.41 -4.84
CA THR A 94 3.93 -19.90 -6.12
C THR A 94 4.44 -18.73 -6.95
N CYS A 95 5.70 -18.82 -7.41
CA CYS A 95 6.25 -17.86 -8.36
C CYS A 95 5.48 -17.97 -9.69
N VAL A 96 5.00 -16.84 -10.20
CA VAL A 96 4.31 -16.77 -11.49
C VAL A 96 5.31 -16.24 -12.50
N GLU A 97 5.68 -17.07 -13.47
CA GLU A 97 6.56 -16.69 -14.58
C GLU A 97 5.82 -15.88 -15.64
#